data_AF-A0A966P1W1-F1
#
_entry.id   AF-A0A966P1W1-F1
#
_cell.length_a   1.000
_cell.length_b   1.000
_cell.length_c   1.000
_cell.angle_alpha   90.00
_cell.angle_beta   90.00
_cell.angle_gamma   90.00
#
_symmetry.space_group_name_H-M   'P 1'
#
loop_
_entity.id
_entity.type
_entity.pdbx_description
1 polymer ?
#
loop_
_entity_poly.entity_id
_entity_poly.type
_entity_poly.pdbx_seq_one_letter_code
_entity_poly.pdbx_strand_id
1 'polypeptide(L)'
;MARIAIGGMQHETNTFAPSKATYQAFEQGGGWPSVQVGASMFEALEGANIPAQGAIEAFRAQGHQLLPLTWAAASPSAHVTRDAFERIIGSLEDGLKPAMADPSGLDAVYLDLHGAMVTEDHDDGEGEILRRVRGIVGNRVPVVASLDLHANVSQSNRKRFDSA
;
A
#
# COMPACT_ATOMS: atom_id res chain seq x y z
N MET A 1 11.60 -5.76 20.02
CA MET A 1 10.76 -6.34 18.93
C MET A 1 9.86 -5.21 18.45
N ALA A 2 9.97 -4.83 17.18
CA ALA A 2 9.13 -3.75 16.63
C ALA A 2 7.72 -4.25 16.22
N ARG A 3 6.72 -3.37 16.31
CA ARG A 3 5.36 -3.51 15.76
C ARG A 3 5.27 -2.76 14.43
N ILE A 4 5.06 -3.49 13.35
CA ILE A 4 5.13 -2.95 11.98
C ILE A 4 3.78 -3.16 11.29
N ALA A 5 3.15 -2.08 10.85
CA ALA A 5 1.95 -2.15 10.03
C ALA A 5 2.33 -2.37 8.56
N ILE A 6 1.64 -3.27 7.87
CA ILE A 6 1.92 -3.65 6.48
C ILE A 6 0.65 -3.52 5.64
N GLY A 7 0.74 -2.80 4.53
CA GLY A 7 -0.33 -2.70 3.54
C GLY A 7 0.23 -2.28 2.18
N GLY A 8 -0.64 -1.95 1.23
CA GLY A 8 -0.19 -1.54 -0.10
C GLY A 8 -1.29 -1.45 -1.14
N MET A 9 -0.94 -0.85 -2.28
CA MET A 9 -1.81 -0.82 -3.44
C MET A 9 -0.96 -0.77 -4.71
N GLN A 10 -1.04 -1.83 -5.50
CA GLN A 10 -0.27 -2.05 -6.71
C GLN A 10 -1.12 -1.77 -7.95
N HIS A 11 -0.75 -0.74 -8.71
CA HIS A 11 -1.32 -0.47 -10.03
C HIS A 11 -0.37 0.42 -10.84
N GLU A 12 -0.17 0.06 -12.09
CA GLU A 12 0.53 0.90 -13.07
C GLU A 12 -0.49 1.55 -14.00
N THR A 13 -0.40 2.88 -14.16
CA THR A 13 -1.30 3.58 -15.07
C THR A 13 -0.68 3.80 -16.45
N ASN A 14 -1.36 3.31 -17.48
CA ASN A 14 -1.23 3.78 -18.85
C ASN A 14 -2.41 4.70 -19.19
N THR A 15 -2.18 6.01 -19.22
CA THR A 15 -3.23 7.02 -19.44
C THR A 15 -3.89 6.96 -20.82
N PHE A 16 -3.32 6.21 -21.78
CA PHE A 16 -3.91 5.98 -23.11
C PHE A 16 -4.74 4.70 -23.19
N ALA A 17 -4.74 3.87 -22.14
CA ALA A 17 -5.54 2.66 -22.12
C ALA A 17 -7.05 2.99 -22.11
N PRO A 18 -7.89 2.14 -22.71
CA PRO A 18 -9.31 2.45 -22.91
C PRO A 18 -10.17 2.25 -21.65
N SER A 19 -9.68 1.49 -20.66
CA SER A 19 -10.45 1.07 -19.49
C SER A 19 -9.76 1.47 -18.20
N LYS A 20 -10.52 2.08 -17.29
CA LYS A 20 -10.08 2.46 -15.94
C LYS A 20 -10.02 1.25 -15.01
N ALA A 21 -9.15 1.32 -14.00
CA ALA A 21 -9.14 0.35 -12.91
C ALA A 21 -10.26 0.64 -11.90
N THR A 22 -11.38 -0.06 -12.03
CA THR A 22 -12.48 -0.03 -11.06
C THR A 22 -12.17 -0.90 -9.85
N TYR A 23 -12.95 -0.81 -8.77
CA TYR A 23 -12.76 -1.67 -7.60
C TYR A 23 -12.82 -3.16 -7.97
N GLN A 24 -13.67 -3.52 -8.95
CA GLN A 24 -13.78 -4.89 -9.45
C GLN A 24 -12.45 -5.41 -10.03
N ALA A 25 -11.61 -4.54 -10.62
CA ALA A 25 -10.29 -4.95 -11.10
C ALA A 25 -9.37 -5.39 -9.94
N PHE A 26 -9.50 -4.76 -8.77
CA PHE A 26 -8.77 -5.14 -7.55
C PHE A 26 -9.36 -6.38 -6.88
N GLU A 27 -10.68 -6.62 -7.01
CA GLU A 27 -11.28 -7.90 -6.62
C GLU A 27 -10.81 -9.06 -7.50
N GLN A 28 -10.38 -8.79 -8.73
CA GLN A 28 -9.80 -9.78 -9.63
C GLN A 28 -8.30 -9.99 -9.41
N GLY A 29 -7.59 -9.07 -8.77
CA GLY A 29 -6.17 -9.18 -8.40
C GLY A 29 -5.17 -9.05 -9.56
N GLY A 30 -5.62 -9.26 -10.81
CA GLY A 30 -4.83 -8.96 -12.01
C GLY A 30 -3.57 -9.82 -12.19
N GLY A 31 -3.59 -11.05 -11.69
CA GLY A 31 -2.42 -11.96 -11.66
C GLY A 31 -1.76 -12.06 -10.28
N TRP A 32 -2.16 -11.20 -9.35
CA TRP A 32 -1.81 -11.25 -7.94
C TRP A 32 -3.04 -11.55 -7.08
N PRO A 33 -2.90 -11.71 -5.75
CA PRO A 33 -4.05 -11.86 -4.87
C PRO A 33 -5.04 -10.70 -5.01
N SER A 34 -6.33 -10.99 -4.85
CA SER A 34 -7.36 -9.94 -4.81
C SER A 34 -7.21 -9.07 -3.58
N VAL A 35 -7.89 -7.92 -3.55
CA VAL A 35 -7.92 -7.03 -2.37
C VAL A 35 -8.16 -7.80 -1.07
N GLN A 36 -7.24 -7.61 -0.11
CA GLN A 36 -7.25 -8.21 1.22
C GLN A 36 -7.35 -7.15 2.28
N VAL A 37 -8.05 -7.45 3.37
CA VAL A 37 -8.20 -6.54 4.52
C VAL A 37 -7.92 -7.31 5.81
N GLY A 38 -6.99 -6.80 6.60
CA GLY A 38 -6.59 -7.40 7.87
C GLY A 38 -5.90 -8.74 7.68
N ALA A 39 -6.13 -9.66 8.62
CA ALA A 39 -5.33 -10.89 8.75
C ALA A 39 -5.34 -11.82 7.53
N SER A 40 -6.38 -11.77 6.68
CA SER A 40 -6.42 -12.58 5.45
C SER A 40 -5.29 -12.25 4.48
N MET A 41 -4.73 -11.04 4.58
CA MET A 41 -3.58 -10.60 3.78
C MET A 41 -2.40 -11.57 3.89
N PHE A 42 -2.10 -12.08 5.08
CA PHE A 42 -0.90 -12.91 5.25
C PHE A 42 -1.00 -14.27 4.57
N GLU A 43 -2.18 -14.89 4.59
CA GLU A 43 -2.42 -16.16 3.90
C GLU A 43 -2.49 -15.94 2.38
N ALA A 44 -3.20 -14.90 1.96
CA ALA A 44 -3.38 -14.59 0.54
C ALA A 44 -2.06 -14.25 -0.19
N LEU A 45 -1.13 -13.60 0.50
CA LEU A 45 0.18 -13.24 -0.06
C LEU A 45 1.23 -14.36 0.07
N GLU A 46 0.93 -15.45 0.77
CA GLU A 46 1.90 -16.51 1.01
C GLU A 46 2.42 -17.12 -0.30
N GLY A 47 3.75 -17.16 -0.46
CA GLY A 47 4.41 -17.68 -1.66
C GLY A 47 4.31 -16.77 -2.90
N ALA A 48 3.65 -15.62 -2.81
CA ALA A 48 3.64 -14.64 -3.90
C ALA A 48 5.01 -13.99 -4.06
N ASN A 49 5.50 -13.88 -5.29
CA ASN A 49 6.78 -13.21 -5.58
C ASN A 49 6.58 -11.68 -5.70
N ILE A 50 6.21 -11.06 -4.58
CA ILE A 50 5.93 -9.61 -4.47
C ILE A 50 6.69 -8.99 -3.27
N PRO A 51 6.97 -7.68 -3.27
CA PRO A 51 7.70 -7.03 -2.19
C PRO A 51 7.03 -7.20 -0.82
N ALA A 52 5.70 -7.11 -0.73
CA ALA A 52 4.98 -7.33 0.52
C ALA A 52 5.30 -8.68 1.16
N GLN A 53 5.29 -9.77 0.39
CA GLN A 53 5.57 -11.11 0.91
C GLN A 53 7.03 -11.23 1.37
N GLY A 54 7.98 -10.72 0.59
CA GLY A 54 9.39 -10.69 0.99
C GLY A 54 9.63 -9.89 2.28
N ALA A 55 8.96 -8.75 2.45
CA ALA A 55 9.01 -7.96 3.67
C ALA A 55 8.40 -8.70 4.86
N ILE A 56 7.24 -9.35 4.67
CA ILE A 56 6.59 -10.17 5.70
C ILE A 56 7.54 -11.27 6.21
N GLU A 57 8.18 -12.02 5.29
CA GLU A 57 9.13 -13.07 5.64
C GLU A 57 10.35 -12.51 6.39
N ALA A 58 10.96 -11.45 5.85
CA ALA A 58 12.15 -10.83 6.45
C ALA A 58 11.88 -10.27 7.85
N PHE A 59 10.73 -9.63 8.06
CA PHE A 59 10.37 -9.07 9.36
C PHE A 59 10.01 -10.16 10.37
N ARG A 60 9.29 -11.21 9.95
CA ARG A 60 9.00 -12.38 10.82
C ARG A 60 10.27 -13.12 11.22
N ALA A 61 11.22 -13.31 10.30
CA ALA A 61 12.50 -13.96 10.59
C ALA A 61 13.33 -13.19 11.63
N GLN A 62 13.15 -11.87 11.71
CA GLN A 62 13.76 -11.01 12.73
C GLN A 62 12.95 -10.95 14.03
N GLY A 63 11.78 -11.61 14.08
CA GLY A 63 10.85 -11.72 15.21
C GLY A 63 9.83 -10.59 15.34
N HIS A 64 9.76 -9.66 14.38
CA HIS A 64 8.88 -8.49 14.49
C HIS A 64 7.40 -8.89 14.54
N GLN A 65 6.60 -8.09 15.24
CA GLN A 65 5.16 -8.23 15.24
C GLN A 65 4.58 -7.48 14.04
N LEU A 66 3.84 -8.19 13.19
CA LEU A 66 3.23 -7.62 12.00
C LEU A 66 1.75 -7.35 12.21
N LEU A 67 1.31 -6.16 11.83
CA LEU A 67 -0.08 -5.72 11.86
C LEU A 67 -0.57 -5.58 10.42
N PRO A 68 -1.45 -6.45 9.94
CA PRO A 68 -1.92 -6.39 8.56
C PRO A 68 -2.96 -5.28 8.39
N LEU A 69 -2.79 -4.47 7.35
CA LEU A 69 -3.74 -3.43 6.91
C LEU A 69 -4.52 -3.95 5.69
N THR A 70 -4.64 -3.12 4.66
CA THR A 70 -5.20 -3.50 3.36
C THR A 70 -4.07 -3.64 2.35
N TRP A 71 -4.13 -4.67 1.51
CA TRP A 71 -3.27 -4.83 0.34
C TRP A 71 -4.15 -5.14 -0.88
N ALA A 72 -3.87 -4.50 -2.02
CA ALA A 72 -4.63 -4.70 -3.24
C ALA A 72 -3.73 -4.59 -4.48
N ALA A 73 -4.08 -5.32 -5.53
CA ALA A 73 -3.43 -5.22 -6.83
C ALA A 73 -4.43 -5.30 -7.97
N ALA A 74 -4.15 -4.62 -9.07
CA ALA A 74 -4.89 -4.74 -10.32
C ALA A 74 -3.92 -4.70 -11.51
N SER A 75 -4.30 -5.33 -12.63
CA SER A 75 -3.49 -5.28 -13.85
C SER A 75 -3.34 -3.84 -14.38
N PRO A 76 -2.20 -3.53 -15.02
CA PRO A 76 -1.99 -2.22 -15.64
C PRO A 76 -3.14 -1.82 -16.56
N SER A 77 -3.60 -0.59 -16.42
CA SER A 77 -4.77 -0.06 -17.15
C SER A 77 -4.79 1.47 -17.05
N ALA A 78 -5.88 2.12 -17.46
CA ALA A 78 -6.00 3.57 -17.27
C ALA A 78 -6.21 3.89 -15.77
N HIS A 79 -6.38 5.18 -15.49
CA HIS A 79 -6.61 5.74 -14.15
C HIS A 79 -7.42 4.83 -13.22
N VAL A 80 -6.97 4.72 -11.97
CA VAL A 80 -7.78 4.14 -10.90
C VAL A 80 -9.00 5.03 -10.66
N THR A 81 -10.19 4.43 -10.59
CA THR A 81 -11.40 5.22 -10.30
C THR A 81 -11.38 5.77 -8.88
N ARG A 82 -12.02 6.92 -8.66
CA ARG A 82 -12.23 7.51 -7.33
C ARG A 82 -12.80 6.48 -6.36
N ASP A 83 -13.84 5.74 -6.77
CA ASP A 83 -14.46 4.70 -5.94
C ASP A 83 -13.45 3.63 -5.48
N ALA A 84 -12.63 3.12 -6.40
CA ALA A 84 -11.65 2.09 -6.08
C ALA A 84 -10.61 2.61 -5.09
N PHE A 85 -10.03 3.78 -5.38
CA PHE A 85 -9.00 4.38 -4.55
C PHE A 85 -9.52 4.69 -3.15
N GLU A 86 -10.66 5.38 -3.02
CA GLU A 86 -11.21 5.76 -1.72
C GLU A 86 -11.60 4.55 -0.87
N ARG A 87 -12.13 3.47 -1.48
CA ARG A 87 -12.48 2.25 -0.74
C ARG A 87 -11.26 1.49 -0.22
N ILE A 88 -10.23 1.35 -1.07
CA ILE A 88 -9.02 0.60 -0.71
C ILE A 88 -8.22 1.38 0.33
N ILE A 89 -7.98 2.67 0.08
CA ILE A 89 -7.20 3.51 0.99
C ILE A 89 -7.98 3.82 2.27
N GLY A 90 -9.30 4.00 2.21
CA GLY A 90 -10.14 4.10 3.41
C GLY A 90 -10.02 2.86 4.30
N SER A 91 -10.04 1.65 3.70
CA SER A 91 -9.85 0.40 4.46
C SER A 91 -8.46 0.30 5.09
N LEU A 92 -7.42 0.76 4.39
CA LEU A 92 -6.06 0.85 4.92
C LEU A 92 -6.00 1.80 6.12
N GLU A 93 -6.59 2.98 6.01
CA GLU A 93 -6.67 3.97 7.08
C GLU A 93 -7.46 3.45 8.29
N ASP A 94 -8.52 2.70 8.07
CA ASP A 94 -9.35 2.11 9.12
C ASP A 94 -8.63 0.98 9.88
N GLY A 95 -7.70 0.28 9.24
CA GLY A 95 -6.76 -0.62 9.92
C GLY A 95 -5.65 0.12 10.67
N LEU A 96 -5.18 1.25 10.13
CA LEU A 96 -4.02 1.97 10.66
C LEU A 96 -4.36 2.84 11.87
N LYS A 97 -5.52 3.50 11.90
CA LYS A 97 -5.92 4.37 13.02
C LYS A 97 -5.98 3.61 14.36
N PRO A 98 -6.59 2.41 14.47
CA PRO A 98 -6.56 1.63 15.71
C PRO A 98 -5.16 1.17 16.09
N ALA A 99 -4.33 0.79 15.10
CA ALA A 99 -2.93 0.39 15.36
C ALA A 99 -2.12 1.53 15.99
N MET A 100 -2.34 2.77 15.55
CA MET A 100 -1.73 3.96 16.14
C MET A 100 -2.29 4.32 17.53
N ALA A 101 -3.56 4.03 17.79
CA ALA A 101 -4.21 4.31 19.07
C ALA A 101 -3.91 3.26 20.16
N ASP A 102 -3.36 2.11 19.77
CA ASP A 102 -2.98 1.05 20.70
C ASP A 102 -1.87 1.54 21.66
N PRO A 103 -2.02 1.35 23.00
CA PRO A 103 -1.04 1.81 23.99
C PRO A 103 0.38 1.25 23.82
N SER A 104 0.52 0.09 23.18
CA SER A 104 1.83 -0.51 22.89
C SER A 104 2.51 0.14 21.67
N GLY A 105 1.86 1.11 21.02
CA GLY A 105 2.40 1.94 19.95
C GLY A 105 2.56 1.23 18.60
N LEU A 106 2.95 2.01 17.59
CA LEU A 106 3.36 1.52 16.28
C LEU A 106 4.78 2.00 15.99
N ASP A 107 5.67 1.09 15.65
CA ASP A 107 7.09 1.42 15.45
C ASP A 107 7.40 1.76 14.00
N ALA A 108 6.66 1.24 13.03
CA ALA A 108 6.83 1.56 11.61
C ALA A 108 5.58 1.22 10.78
N VAL A 109 5.49 1.82 9.60
CA VAL A 109 4.59 1.41 8.51
C VAL A 109 5.43 1.00 7.31
N TYR A 110 5.13 -0.14 6.72
CA TYR A 110 5.67 -0.58 5.44
C TYR A 110 4.53 -0.63 4.41
N LEU A 111 4.75 0.00 3.25
CA LEU A 111 3.81 0.04 2.14
C LEU A 111 4.39 -0.61 0.90
N ASP A 112 3.69 -1.58 0.33
CA ASP A 112 4.01 -2.14 -0.98
C ASP A 112 3.26 -1.34 -2.06
N LEU A 113 3.98 -0.46 -2.77
CA LEU A 113 3.42 0.48 -3.74
C LEU A 113 4.07 0.27 -5.11
N HIS A 114 3.33 0.55 -6.18
CA HIS A 114 3.91 0.46 -7.52
C HIS A 114 4.87 1.63 -7.78
N GLY A 115 4.39 2.85 -7.53
CA GLY A 115 5.10 4.10 -7.78
C GLY A 115 4.68 4.81 -9.08
N ALA A 116 3.73 4.28 -9.84
CA ALA A 116 3.28 4.87 -11.11
C ALA A 116 1.75 4.90 -11.24
N MET A 117 1.06 4.97 -10.09
CA MET A 117 -0.38 5.03 -10.05
C MET A 117 -0.86 6.46 -10.31
N VAL A 118 -1.81 6.58 -11.22
CA VAL A 118 -2.58 7.80 -11.44
C VAL A 118 -4.04 7.46 -11.15
N THR A 119 -4.71 8.28 -10.35
CA THR A 119 -6.14 8.14 -10.08
C THR A 119 -6.91 9.19 -10.86
N GLU A 120 -8.24 9.09 -10.90
CA GLU A 120 -9.07 10.16 -11.49
C GLU A 120 -8.86 11.54 -10.84
N ASP A 121 -8.39 11.58 -9.60
CA ASP A 121 -8.29 12.79 -8.79
C ASP A 121 -6.84 13.22 -8.50
N HIS A 122 -5.89 12.32 -8.72
CA HIS A 122 -4.50 12.48 -8.32
C HIS A 122 -3.54 11.99 -9.39
N ASP A 123 -2.73 12.92 -9.91
CA ASP A 123 -1.64 12.59 -10.85
C ASP A 123 -0.51 11.77 -10.18
N ASP A 124 -0.43 11.83 -8.84
CA ASP A 124 0.53 11.13 -7.99
C ASP A 124 -0.24 10.32 -6.93
N GLY A 125 -0.70 9.13 -7.31
CA GLY A 125 -1.52 8.26 -6.45
C GLY A 125 -0.77 7.82 -5.20
N GLU A 126 0.49 7.39 -5.33
CA GLU A 126 1.34 7.01 -4.19
C GLU A 126 1.60 8.20 -3.26
N GLY A 127 1.80 9.39 -3.82
CA GLY A 127 1.96 10.61 -3.04
C GLY A 127 0.77 10.93 -2.16
N GLU A 128 -0.44 10.69 -2.68
CA GLU A 128 -1.67 10.85 -1.91
C GLU A 128 -1.78 9.78 -0.80
N ILE A 129 -1.48 8.51 -1.09
CA ILE A 129 -1.45 7.44 -0.08
C ILE A 129 -0.51 7.82 1.07
N LEU A 130 0.71 8.24 0.75
CA LEU A 130 1.71 8.63 1.73
C LEU A 130 1.27 9.85 2.54
N ARG A 131 0.63 10.83 1.90
CA ARG A 131 0.10 12.00 2.60
C ARG A 131 -0.94 11.59 3.64
N ARG A 132 -1.85 10.67 3.30
CA ARG A 132 -2.89 10.17 4.22
C ARG A 132 -2.30 9.36 5.37
N VAL A 133 -1.44 8.38 5.06
CA VAL A 133 -0.72 7.58 6.06
C VAL A 133 0.07 8.47 7.01
N ARG A 134 0.81 9.46 6.47
CA ARG A 134 1.58 10.39 7.28
C ARG A 134 0.70 11.28 8.17
N GLY A 135 -0.49 11.64 7.70
CA GLY A 135 -1.50 12.34 8.50
C GLY A 135 -1.97 11.54 9.73
N ILE A 136 -1.96 10.22 9.66
CA ILE A 136 -2.36 9.32 10.76
C ILE A 136 -1.18 9.08 11.72
N VAL A 137 0.00 8.73 11.20
CA VAL A 137 1.12 8.27 12.03
C VAL A 137 2.06 9.40 12.51
N GLY A 138 1.92 10.60 11.94
CA GLY A 138 2.78 11.74 12.22
C GLY A 138 4.24 11.52 11.77
N ASN A 139 5.14 12.43 12.15
CA ASN A 139 6.53 12.43 11.64
C ASN A 139 7.51 11.53 12.43
N ARG A 140 7.04 10.83 13.47
CA ARG A 140 7.91 10.03 14.34
C ARG A 140 7.98 8.56 13.95
N VAL A 141 6.87 7.99 13.47
CA VAL A 141 6.80 6.61 13.02
C VAL A 141 7.38 6.53 11.61
N PRO A 142 8.46 5.80 11.34
CA PRO A 142 8.98 5.65 9.99
C PRO A 142 7.92 5.07 9.03
N VAL A 143 7.82 5.64 7.82
CA VAL A 143 7.04 5.09 6.71
C VAL A 143 8.01 4.73 5.60
N VAL A 144 8.10 3.43 5.33
CA VAL A 144 8.94 2.83 4.31
C VAL A 144 8.03 2.29 3.22
N ALA A 145 8.44 2.41 1.97
CA ALA A 145 7.77 1.70 0.89
C ALA A 145 8.76 0.97 0.00
N SER A 146 8.31 -0.14 -0.59
CA SER A 146 8.95 -0.66 -1.80
C SER A 146 8.28 -0.04 -3.01
N LEU A 147 9.08 0.32 -4.01
CA LEU A 147 8.61 0.86 -5.28
C LEU A 147 9.16 0.01 -6.44
N ASP A 148 8.37 -0.11 -7.50
CA ASP A 148 8.83 -0.71 -8.75
C ASP A 148 9.87 0.20 -9.43
N LEU A 149 10.76 -0.38 -10.25
CA LEU A 149 11.79 0.35 -10.97
C LEU A 149 11.22 1.42 -11.94
N HIS A 150 9.98 1.25 -12.38
CA HIS A 150 9.26 2.20 -13.23
C HIS A 150 8.57 3.32 -12.45
N ALA A 151 8.78 3.40 -11.14
CA ALA A 151 8.17 4.42 -10.30
C ALA A 151 8.47 5.85 -10.78
N ASN A 152 7.41 6.65 -10.90
CA ASN A 152 7.44 8.09 -11.10
C ASN A 152 7.75 8.80 -9.77
N VAL A 153 9.02 8.78 -9.36
CA VAL A 153 9.44 9.39 -8.09
C VAL A 153 9.38 10.93 -8.16
N SER A 154 8.31 11.50 -7.63
CA SER A 154 8.13 12.95 -7.51
C SER A 154 8.95 13.55 -6.36
N GLN A 155 9.26 14.86 -6.43
CA GLN A 155 9.88 15.57 -5.30
C GLN A 155 8.98 15.59 -4.05
N SER A 156 7.65 15.57 -4.25
CA SER A 156 6.67 15.45 -3.18
C SER A 156 6.79 14.14 -2.42
N ASN A 157 7.07 13.03 -3.12
CA ASN A 157 7.13 11.70 -2.50
C ASN A 157 8.41 11.49 -1.72
N ARG A 158 9.55 11.98 -2.23
CA ARG A 158 10.84 11.93 -1.52
C ARG A 158 10.82 12.55 -0.13
N LYS A 159 9.97 13.55 0.11
CA LYS A 159 9.85 14.20 1.44
C LYS A 159 8.96 13.44 2.42
N ARG A 160 8.24 12.41 1.94
CA ARG A 160 7.24 11.67 2.72
C ARG A 160 7.66 10.23 3.02
N PHE A 161 8.56 9.66 2.22
CA PHE A 161 9.29 8.45 2.54
C PHE A 161 10.46 8.72 3.48
N ASP A 162 10.65 7.84 4.45
CA ASP A 162 11.90 7.79 5.22
C ASP A 162 12.94 6.88 4.53
N SER A 163 12.47 5.93 3.71
CA SER A 163 13.27 5.08 2.82
C SER A 163 12.38 4.52 1.69
N ALA A 164 12.97 4.33 0.50
CA ALA A 164 12.37 3.67 -0.66
C ALA A 164 13.38 2.71 -1.31
#